data_AF-K0STX2-F1
#
_entry.id   AF-K0STX2-F1
#
_cell.length_a   1.000
_cell.length_b   1.000
_cell.length_c   1.000
_cell.angle_alpha   90.00
_cell.angle_beta   90.00
_cell.angle_gamma   90.00
#
_symmetry.space_group_name_H-M   'P 1'
#
loop_
_entity.id
_entity.type
_entity.pdbx_description
1 polymer ?
#
loop_
_entity_poly.entity_id
_entity_poly.type
_entity_poly.pdbx_seq_one_letter_code
_entity_poly.pdbx_strand_id
1 'polypeptide(L)' 'MSHAQRKKGGNEPWRNKERHYCSVCNAWMASDRQSILLHENGKKHREAVEFDLKRRREEKSKKEKDKKNLNSLFAKINGA' A
#
# COMPACT_ATOMS: atom_id res chain seq x y z
N MET A 1 37.18 -21.02 -3.98
CA MET A 1 36.84 -19.87 -3.13
C MET A 1 36.96 -18.60 -3.98
N SER A 2 35.87 -18.14 -4.59
CA SER A 2 35.88 -16.90 -5.40
C SER A 2 35.07 -15.83 -4.69
N HIS A 3 35.78 -14.87 -4.10
CA HIS A 3 35.21 -13.65 -3.56
C HIS A 3 34.63 -12.82 -4.72
N ALA A 4 33.31 -12.88 -4.91
CA ALA A 4 32.62 -11.99 -5.83
C ALA A 4 32.75 -10.54 -5.33
N GLN A 5 33.38 -9.71 -6.17
CA GLN A 5 33.61 -8.29 -6.00
C GLN A 5 32.42 -7.55 -5.34
N ARG A 6 32.66 -6.96 -4.17
CA ARG A 6 31.77 -5.97 -3.57
C ARG A 6 31.80 -4.73 -4.47
N LYS A 7 30.73 -4.46 -5.23
CA LYS A 7 30.59 -3.18 -5.96
C LYS A 7 30.47 -2.05 -4.94
N LYS A 8 31.59 -1.39 -4.62
CA LYS A 8 31.62 -0.11 -3.91
C LYS A 8 31.30 0.99 -4.92
N GLY A 9 30.05 1.41 -4.98
CA GLY A 9 29.64 2.60 -5.74
C GLY A 9 28.20 2.96 -5.40
N GLY A 10 27.99 4.08 -4.70
CA GLY A 10 26.63 4.49 -4.36
C GLY A 10 26.48 5.64 -3.36
N ASN A 11 27.47 6.53 -3.20
CA ASN A 11 27.32 7.72 -2.35
C ASN A 11 27.97 8.96 -2.96
N GLU A 12 27.74 9.17 -4.26
CA GLU A 12 28.10 10.42 -4.92
C GLU A 12 27.01 11.48 -4.63
N PRO A 13 27.38 12.72 -4.23
CA PRO A 13 26.42 13.77 -3.87
C PRO A 13 25.42 14.14 -4.98
N TRP A 14 25.80 13.92 -6.25
CA TRP A 14 24.97 14.20 -7.43
C TRP A 14 24.08 13.02 -7.85
N ARG A 15 24.21 11.85 -7.22
CA ARG A 15 23.35 10.69 -7.49
C ARG A 15 22.08 10.83 -6.68
N ASN A 16 20.94 10.91 -7.37
CA ASN A 16 19.63 10.87 -6.72
C ASN A 16 19.49 9.55 -5.95
N LYS A 17 19.45 9.63 -4.62
CA LYS A 17 19.10 8.50 -3.76
C LYS A 17 17.58 8.36 -3.89
N GLU A 18 17.14 7.40 -4.71
CA GLU A 18 15.73 7.05 -4.82
C GLU A 18 15.14 6.96 -3.41
N ARG A 19 14.04 7.67 -3.15
CA ARG A 19 13.34 7.58 -1.87
C ARG A 19 12.24 6.54 -2.02
N HIS A 20 12.09 5.69 -1.02
CA HIS A 20 11.02 4.69 -1.02
C HIS A 20 9.76 5.30 -0.42
N TYR A 21 8.62 5.11 -1.09
CA TYR A 21 7.33 5.61 -0.61
C TYR A 21 6.46 4.45 -0.11
N CYS A 22 5.99 4.54 1.12
CA CYS A 22 5.03 3.60 1.68
C CYS A 22 3.60 4.13 1.48
N SER A 23 2.79 3.41 0.71
CA SER A 23 1.40 3.75 0.42
C SER A 23 0.46 3.59 1.62
N VAL A 24 0.79 2.71 2.57
CA VAL A 24 -0.02 2.46 3.77
C VAL A 24 0.16 3.58 4.79
N CYS A 25 1.40 4.03 4.99
CA CYS A 25 1.73 5.05 5.97
C CYS A 25 1.80 6.47 5.38
N ASN A 26 1.62 6.61 4.07
CA ASN A 26 1.73 7.88 3.33
C ASN A 26 3.03 8.64 3.68
N ALA A 27 4.15 7.92 3.71
CA ALA A 27 5.43 8.43 4.18
C ALA A 27 6.57 8.12 3.20
N TRP A 28 7.47 9.10 3.05
CA TRP A 28 8.70 8.95 2.28
C TRP A 28 9.83 8.52 3.20
N MET A 29 10.54 7.48 2.80
CA MET A 29 11.65 6.87 3.53
C MET A 29 12.92 6.85 2.70
N ALA A 30 14.05 6.66 3.36
CA ALA A 30 15.30 6.35 2.69
C ALA A 30 15.18 4.98 1.99
N SER A 31 15.73 4.84 0.77
CA SER A 31 15.75 3.56 0.05
C SER A 31 16.83 2.59 0.57
N ASP A 32 17.21 2.70 1.84
CA ASP A 32 18.01 1.64 2.46
C ASP A 32 17.11 0.43 2.72
N ARG A 33 17.53 -0.75 2.27
CA ARG A 33 16.80 -2.01 2.46
C ARG A 33 16.50 -2.25 3.94
N GLN A 34 17.43 -1.92 4.84
CA GLN A 34 17.19 -2.09 6.28
C GLN A 34 16.11 -1.14 6.80
N SER A 35 16.10 0.11 6.33
CA SER A 35 15.08 1.09 6.70
C SER A 35 13.68 0.67 6.21
N ILE A 36 13.58 0.12 5.01
CA ILE A 36 12.32 -0.38 4.45
C ILE A 36 11.82 -1.57 5.27
N LEU A 37 12.68 -2.56 5.53
CA LEU A 37 12.34 -3.74 6.33
C LEU A 37 11.90 -3.38 7.75
N LEU A 38 12.57 -2.45 8.41
CA LEU A 38 12.20 -2.00 9.75
C LEU A 38 10.84 -1.30 9.75
N HIS A 39 10.55 -0.51 8.72
CA HIS A 39 9.27 0.15 8.57
C HIS A 39 8.13 -0.83 8.33
N GLU A 40 8.28 -1.74 7.36
CA GLU A 40 7.26 -2.74 7.02
C GLU A 40 6.96 -3.69 8.20
N ASN A 41 7.98 -4.07 8.95
CA ASN A 41 7.82 -4.89 10.16
C ASN A 41 7.42 -4.07 11.41
N GLY A 42 7.33 -2.74 11.29
CA GLY A 42 6.96 -1.87 12.39
C GLY A 42 5.50 -2.07 12.82
N LYS A 43 5.25 -1.98 14.13
CA LYS A 43 3.90 -2.15 14.72
C LYS A 43 2.84 -1.25 14.04
N LYS A 44 3.17 0.02 13.83
CA LYS A 44 2.27 1.00 13.19
C LYS A 44 1.89 0.59 11.76
N HIS A 45 2.85 0.10 10.98
CA HIS A 45 2.60 -0.34 9.61
C HIS A 45 1.65 -1.54 9.60
N ARG A 46 1.95 -2.55 10.41
CA ARG A 46 1.13 -3.76 10.52
C ARG A 46 -0.31 -3.47 10.94
N GLU A 47 -0.50 -2.63 11.97
CA GLU A 47 -1.84 -2.22 12.43
C GLU A 47 -2.60 -1.46 11.34
N ALA A 48 -1.92 -0.58 10.60
CA ALA A 48 -2.53 0.15 9.48
C ALA A 48 -2.93 -0.78 8.33
N VAL A 49 -2.11 -1.80 8.01
CA VAL A 49 -2.44 -2.83 7.01
C VAL A 49 -3.67 -3.64 7.45
N GLU A 50 -3.70 -4.10 8.69
CA GLU A 50 -4.82 -4.89 9.21
C GLU A 50 -6.12 -4.08 9.21
N PHE A 51 -6.06 -2.80 9.60
CA PHE A 51 -7.18 -1.87 9.52
C PHE A 51 -7.64 -1.65 8.07
N ASP A 52 -6.71 -1.40 7.14
CA ASP A 52 -7.04 -1.18 5.74
C ASP A 52 -7.70 -2.41 5.10
N LEU A 53 -7.20 -3.60 5.41
CA LEU A 53 -7.80 -4.86 4.96
C LEU A 53 -9.22 -5.05 5.50
N LYS A 54 -9.47 -4.71 6.77
CA LYS A 54 -10.82 -4.78 7.37
C LYS A 54 -11.75 -3.78 6.70
N ARG A 55 -11.32 -2.53 6.56
CA ARG A 55 -12.08 -1.45 5.91
C ARG A 55 -12.46 -1.83 4.49
N ARG A 56 -11.53 -2.36 3.69
CA ARG A 56 -11.79 -2.80 2.31
C ARG A 56 -12.85 -3.92 2.23
N ARG A 57 -12.87 -4.84 3.19
CA ARG A 57 -13.91 -5.89 3.23
C ARG A 57 -15.29 -5.31 3.53
N GLU A 58 -15.38 -4.41 4.49
CA GLU A 58 -16.64 -3.73 4.84
C GLU A 58 -17.16 -2.87 3.69
N GLU A 59 -16.28 -2.11 3.03
CA GLU A 59 -16.62 -1.32 1.85
C GLU A 59 -17.10 -2.19 0.69
N LYS A 60 -16.49 -3.36 0.47
CA LYS A 60 -16.95 -4.31 -0.54
C LYS A 60 -18.36 -4.80 -0.24
N SER A 61 -18.64 -5.16 1.02
CA SER A 61 -19.99 -5.58 1.44
C SER A 61 -21.02 -4.47 1.27
N LYS A 62 -20.70 -3.23 1.66
CA LYS A 62 -21.56 -2.05 1.47
C LYS A 62 -21.84 -1.79 0.00
N LYS A 63 -20.79 -1.75 -0.85
CA LYS A 63 -20.93 -1.56 -2.30
C LYS A 63 -21.82 -2.62 -2.95
N GLU A 64 -21.74 -3.88 -2.53
CA GLU A 64 -22.61 -4.92 -3.07
C GLU A 64 -24.09 -4.72 -2.64
N LYS A 65 -24.34 -4.28 -1.40
CA LYS A 65 -25.70 -3.91 -0.96
C LYS A 65 -26.21 -2.68 -1.72
N ASP A 66 -25.39 -1.65 -1.86
CA ASP A 66 -25.74 -0.41 -2.56
C ASP A 66 -26.04 -0.68 -4.03
N LYS A 67 -25.26 -1.54 -4.71
CA LYS A 67 -25.55 -1.99 -6.07
C LYS A 67 -26.89 -2.71 -6.18
N LYS A 68 -27.22 -3.60 -5.25
CA LYS A 68 -28.53 -4.29 -5.24
C LYS A 68 -29.68 -3.32 -5.04
N ASN A 69 -29.54 -2.40 -4.09
CA ASN A 69 -30.52 -1.35 -3.83
C ASN A 69 -30.73 -0.46 -5.06
N LEU A 70 -29.63 0.01 -5.67
CA LEU A 70 -29.66 0.84 -6.87
C LEU A 70 -30.29 0.10 -8.06
N ASN A 71 -29.94 -1.17 -8.27
CA ASN A 71 -30.55 -1.98 -9.32
C ASN A 71 -32.07 -2.15 -9.09
N SER A 72 -32.49 -2.45 -7.86
CA SER A 72 -33.92 -2.53 -7.53
C SER A 72 -34.67 -1.21 -7.71
N LEU A 73 -34.03 -0.08 -7.43
CA LEU A 73 -34.60 1.26 -7.66
C LEU A 73 -34.75 1.53 -9.15
N PHE A 74 -33.71 1.24 -9.95
CA PHE A 74 -33.78 1.37 -11.41
C PHE A 74 -34.89 0.51 -12.02
N ALA A 75 -35.04 -0.75 -11.57
CA ALA A 75 -36.09 -1.63 -12.05
C ALA A 75 -37.51 -1.09 -11.77
N LYS A 76 -37.71 -0.41 -10.63
CA LYS A 76 -38.99 0.23 -10.28
C LYS A 76 -39.28 1.46 -11.14
N ILE A 77 -38.26 2.27 -11.44
CA ILE A 77 -38.41 3.49 -12.24
C ILE A 77 -38.66 3.15 -13.71
N ASN A 78 -37.97 2.15 -14.26
CA ASN A 78 -38.12 1.76 -15.67
C ASN A 78 -39.34 0.87 -15.94
N GLY A 79 -40.03 0.41 -14.90
CA GLY A 79 -41.24 -0.41 -14.98
C GLY A 79 -42.55 0.35 -14.72
N ALA A 80 -42.48 1.67 -14.52
CA ALA A 80 -43.61 2.59 -14.41
C ALA A 80 -43.64 3.53 -15.62
#